data_AF-A0A1F5TF57-F1
#
_entry.id   AF-A0A1F5TF57-F1
#
_cell.length_a   1.000
_cell.length_b   1.000
_cell.length_c   1.000
_cell.angle_alpha   90.00
_cell.angle_beta   90.00
_cell.angle_gamma   90.00
#
_symmetry.space_group_name_H-M   'P 1'
#
loop_
_entity.id
_entity.type
_entity.pdbx_description
1 polymer ?
#
loop_
_entity_poly.entity_id
_entity_poly.type
_entity_poly.pdbx_seq_one_letter_code
_entity_poly.pdbx_strand_id
1 'polypeptide(L)'
;MPEKNIGEHQVEKPSLRFTLNFLGTMPGYGHEYRLTVESGASAKDLRDVVDKIKKTLPNWSVDFRGDRIEILPPRGIVEAHRLVEEAVRGAIGKGQVVGNIEM
;
A
#
# COMPACT_ATOMS: atom_id res chain seq x y z
N MET A 1 18.32 -41.95 19.71
CA MET A 1 17.71 -40.65 20.07
C MET A 1 17.35 -39.95 18.77
N PRO A 2 16.06 -39.72 18.47
CA PRO A 2 15.64 -39.13 17.20
C PRO A 2 15.86 -37.61 17.16
N GLU A 3 16.46 -37.19 16.05
CA GLU A 3 16.38 -35.95 15.26
C GLU A 3 16.03 -34.62 15.96
N LYS A 4 17.01 -33.70 15.93
CA LYS A 4 16.82 -32.26 16.14
C LYS A 4 16.00 -31.69 14.98
N ASN A 5 14.77 -31.25 15.24
CA ASN A 5 14.05 -30.35 14.35
C ASN A 5 14.80 -29.02 14.27
N ILE A 6 15.23 -28.67 13.06
CA ILE A 6 15.63 -27.33 12.67
C ILE A 6 14.42 -26.45 12.93
N GLY A 7 14.52 -25.59 13.96
CA GLY A 7 13.51 -24.59 14.21
C GLY A 7 13.27 -23.80 12.92
N GLU A 8 12.02 -23.80 12.49
CA GLU A 8 11.51 -22.77 11.60
C GLU A 8 11.89 -21.43 12.25
N HIS A 9 12.99 -20.82 11.77
CA HIS A 9 13.23 -19.41 11.95
C HIS A 9 12.05 -18.74 11.25
N GLN A 10 11.01 -18.41 12.03
CA GLN A 10 10.10 -17.34 11.68
C GLN A 10 10.99 -16.11 11.52
N VAL A 11 11.41 -15.86 10.28
CA VAL A 11 11.94 -14.56 9.87
C VAL A 11 10.85 -13.58 10.30
N GLU A 12 11.12 -12.81 11.35
CA GLU A 12 10.29 -11.68 11.73
C GLU A 12 10.08 -10.86 10.46
N LYS A 13 8.89 -10.95 9.86
CA LYS A 13 8.58 -10.17 8.68
C LYS A 13 8.73 -8.71 9.11
N PRO A 14 9.60 -7.92 8.45
CA PRO A 14 9.74 -6.52 8.80
C PRO A 14 8.35 -5.88 8.83
N SER A 15 8.07 -5.15 9.91
CA SER A 15 6.82 -4.40 10.02
C SER A 15 6.87 -3.27 9.01
N LEU A 16 6.18 -3.44 7.87
CA LEU A 16 6.18 -2.46 6.80
C LEU A 16 5.40 -1.22 7.24
N ARG A 17 6.07 -0.06 7.35
CA ARG A 17 5.44 1.21 7.72
C ARG A 17 5.13 2.04 6.48
N PHE A 18 3.94 2.63 6.43
CA PHE A 18 3.48 3.42 5.30
C PHE A 18 2.68 4.63 5.76
N THR A 19 2.83 5.73 5.02
CA THR A 19 2.03 6.95 5.21
C THR A 19 1.24 7.25 3.94
N LEU A 20 -0.09 7.31 4.06
CA LEU A 20 -0.98 7.66 2.96
C LEU A 20 -1.28 9.16 3.03
N ASN A 21 -0.88 9.89 2.00
CA ASN A 21 -1.04 11.33 1.89
C ASN A 21 -2.06 11.66 0.80
N PHE A 22 -3.01 12.54 1.09
CA PHE A 22 -3.82 13.19 0.06
C PHE A 22 -3.07 14.40 -0.48
N LEU A 23 -2.86 14.46 -1.79
CA LEU A 23 -2.08 15.53 -2.43
C LEU A 23 -2.94 16.64 -3.04
N GLY A 24 -4.25 16.43 -3.11
CA GLY A 24 -5.19 17.39 -3.69
C GLY A 24 -6.02 16.80 -4.83
N THR A 25 -6.83 17.64 -5.44
CA THR A 25 -7.70 17.27 -6.56
C THR A 25 -7.08 17.74 -7.86
N MET A 26 -6.69 16.82 -8.73
CA MET A 26 -6.21 17.14 -10.07
C MET A 26 -7.37 17.34 -11.05
N PRO A 27 -7.36 18.44 -11.83
CA PRO A 27 -8.35 18.69 -12.87
C PRO A 27 -8.42 17.52 -13.85
N GLY A 28 -9.58 16.86 -13.92
CA GLY A 28 -9.81 15.74 -14.82
C GLY A 28 -9.21 14.38 -14.38
N TYR A 29 -8.64 14.25 -13.20
CA TYR A 29 -8.18 12.95 -12.68
C TYR A 29 -8.64 12.67 -11.24
N GLY A 30 -9.43 13.57 -10.63
CA GLY A 30 -9.96 13.37 -9.29
C GLY A 30 -8.90 13.58 -8.22
N HIS A 31 -9.02 12.88 -7.10
CA HIS A 31 -8.17 13.03 -5.93
C HIS A 31 -6.86 12.25 -6.06
N GLU A 32 -5.70 12.90 -5.97
CA GLU A 32 -4.39 12.23 -6.00
C GLU A 32 -4.01 11.75 -4.59
N TYR A 33 -3.58 10.48 -4.51
CA TYR A 33 -3.08 9.89 -3.27
C TYR A 33 -1.67 9.37 -3.46
N ARG A 34 -0.83 9.59 -2.45
CA ARG A 34 0.54 9.08 -2.40
C ARG A 34 0.75 8.23 -1.16
N LEU A 35 1.12 6.98 -1.37
CA LEU A 35 1.58 6.09 -0.33
C LEU A 35 3.11 6.14 -0.27
N THR A 36 3.66 6.67 0.82
CA THR A 36 5.11 6.73 1.07
C THR A 36 5.50 5.58 1.99
N VAL A 37 6.63 4.95 1.71
CA VAL A 37 7.14 3.81 2.47
C VAL A 37 8.23 4.31 3.40
N GLU A 38 8.06 4.16 4.71
CA GLU A 38 8.98 4.80 5.65
C GLU A 38 10.21 3.93 5.96
N SER A 39 10.07 2.61 6.12
CA SER A 39 11.22 1.70 6.22
C SER A 39 10.84 0.22 6.09
N GLY A 40 11.85 -0.61 5.77
CA GLY A 40 11.77 -2.07 5.89
C GLY A 40 11.14 -2.83 4.72
N ALA A 41 10.61 -2.15 3.71
CA ALA A 41 10.05 -2.80 2.53
C ALA A 41 11.11 -3.08 1.47
N SER A 42 11.21 -4.33 1.02
CA SER A 42 11.95 -4.63 -0.20
C SER A 42 11.18 -4.15 -1.43
N ALA A 43 11.86 -3.93 -2.55
CA ALA A 43 11.19 -3.60 -3.82
C ALA A 43 10.17 -4.67 -4.25
N LYS A 44 10.34 -5.92 -3.80
CA LYS A 44 9.38 -7.00 -4.01
C LYS A 44 8.11 -6.79 -3.19
N ASP A 45 8.23 -6.44 -1.91
CA ASP A 45 7.08 -6.17 -1.03
C ASP A 45 6.25 -5.00 -1.57
N LEU A 46 6.92 -3.97 -2.10
CA LEU A 46 6.27 -2.82 -2.71
C LEU A 46 5.51 -3.18 -3.98
N ARG A 47 6.08 -4.04 -4.83
CA ARG A 47 5.38 -4.58 -6.00
C ARG A 47 4.17 -5.43 -5.59
N ASP A 48 4.31 -6.28 -4.58
CA ASP A 48 3.20 -7.09 -4.07
C ASP A 48 2.06 -6.20 -3.53
N VAL A 49 2.38 -5.10 -2.85
CA VAL A 49 1.40 -4.10 -2.41
C VAL A 49 0.71 -3.45 -3.61
N VAL A 50 1.47 -2.99 -4.61
CA VAL A 50 0.94 -2.38 -5.84
C VAL A 50 0.01 -3.35 -6.57
N ASP A 51 0.40 -4.60 -6.73
CA ASP A 51 -0.40 -5.62 -7.42
C ASP A 51 -1.70 -5.91 -6.67
N LYS A 52 -1.69 -5.90 -5.34
CA LYS A 52 -2.92 -6.03 -4.54
C LYS A 52 -3.82 -4.80 -4.68
N ILE A 53 -3.26 -3.59 -4.62
CA ILE A 53 -4.05 -2.36 -4.82
C ILE A 53 -4.67 -2.37 -6.21
N LYS A 54 -3.93 -2.74 -7.26
CA LYS A 54 -4.45 -2.89 -8.63
C LYS A 54 -5.57 -3.93 -8.74
N LYS A 55 -5.48 -5.05 -8.01
CA LYS A 55 -6.56 -6.05 -7.96
C LYS A 55 -7.83 -5.51 -7.29
N THR A 56 -7.68 -4.70 -6.23
CA THR A 56 -8.82 -4.06 -5.55
C THR A 56 -9.40 -2.90 -6.35
N LEU A 57 -8.55 -2.13 -7.03
CA LEU A 57 -8.88 -0.93 -7.79
C LEU A 57 -8.49 -1.10 -9.28
N PRO A 58 -9.11 -2.02 -10.03
CA PRO A 58 -8.65 -2.40 -11.38
C PRO A 58 -8.75 -1.29 -12.44
N ASN A 59 -9.59 -0.28 -12.20
CA ASN A 59 -9.80 0.83 -13.12
C ASN A 59 -9.04 2.11 -12.71
N TRP A 60 -8.10 2.00 -11.77
CA TRP A 60 -7.34 3.11 -11.23
C TRP A 60 -5.90 3.06 -11.75
N SER A 61 -5.27 4.21 -11.93
CA SER A 61 -3.83 4.26 -12.23
C SER A 61 -3.08 4.13 -10.91
N VAL A 62 -2.23 3.11 -10.83
CA VAL A 62 -1.42 2.80 -9.66
C VAL A 62 0.01 2.60 -10.12
N ASP A 63 0.89 3.55 -9.79
CA ASP A 63 2.25 3.60 -10.30
C ASP A 63 3.27 3.62 -9.17
N PHE A 64 4.27 2.75 -9.27
CA PHE A 64 5.36 2.69 -8.31
C PHE A 64 6.53 3.56 -8.78
N ARG A 65 6.94 4.51 -7.93
CA ARG A 65 7.98 5.49 -8.20
C ARG A 65 9.14 5.34 -7.21
N GLY A 66 9.69 4.14 -7.06
CA GLY A 66 10.90 3.87 -6.27
C GLY A 66 10.70 3.91 -4.75
N ASP A 67 10.39 5.08 -4.19
CA ASP A 67 10.17 5.29 -2.75
C ASP A 67 8.67 5.44 -2.38
N ARG A 68 7.81 5.61 -3.39
CA ARG A 68 6.39 5.90 -3.23
C ARG A 68 5.52 5.17 -4.24
N ILE A 69 4.23 5.05 -3.92
CA ILE A 69 3.18 4.56 -4.83
C ILE A 69 2.19 5.70 -5.04
N GLU A 70 1.95 6.04 -6.30
CA GLU A 70 0.97 7.03 -6.74
C GLU A 70 -0.32 6.32 -7.12
N ILE A 71 -1.45 6.80 -6.61
CA ILE A 71 -2.77 6.23 -6.84
C ILE A 71 -3.69 7.32 -7.37
N LEU A 72 -4.22 7.12 -8.57
CA LEU A 72 -5.09 8.05 -9.29
C LEU A 72 -6.45 7.40 -9.60
N PRO A 73 -7.55 7.94 -9.04
CA PRO A 73 -8.90 7.49 -9.36
C PRO A 73 -9.31 7.85 -10.78
N PRO A 74 -10.25 7.11 -11.37
CA PRO A 74 -10.97 7.57 -12.54
C PRO A 74 -11.83 8.80 -12.20
N ARG A 75 -12.24 9.55 -13.23
CA ARG A 75 -13.14 10.71 -13.07
C ARG A 75 -14.46 10.31 -12.41
N GLY A 76 -14.96 11.18 -11.52
CA GLY A 76 -16.31 11.05 -10.95
C GLY A 76 -16.43 10.19 -9.69
N ILE A 77 -15.32 9.73 -9.10
CA ILE A 77 -15.35 9.00 -7.83
C ILE A 77 -15.42 10.00 -6.66
N VAL A 78 -16.56 10.03 -5.98
CA VAL A 78 -16.85 10.97 -4.87
C VAL A 78 -16.13 10.57 -3.58
N GLU A 79 -16.00 9.27 -3.28
CA GLU A 79 -15.37 8.74 -2.06
C GLU A 79 -14.05 8.03 -2.36
N ALA A 80 -13.22 8.64 -3.21
CA ALA A 80 -11.98 8.01 -3.63
C ALA A 80 -11.05 7.69 -2.44
N HIS A 81 -11.03 8.56 -1.42
CA HIS A 81 -10.16 8.41 -0.25
C HIS A 81 -10.44 7.10 0.51
N ARG A 82 -11.72 6.80 0.75
CA ARG A 82 -12.16 5.60 1.46
C ARG A 82 -11.75 4.34 0.71
N LEU A 83 -12.00 4.31 -0.60
CA LEU A 83 -11.63 3.17 -1.44
C LEU A 83 -10.12 2.95 -1.50
N VAL A 84 -9.33 4.03 -1.54
CA VAL A 84 -7.87 3.94 -1.48
C VAL A 84 -7.40 3.43 -0.12
N GLU A 85 -7.94 3.96 0.97
CA GLU A 85 -7.61 3.50 2.32
C GLU A 85 -7.90 2.00 2.47
N GLU A 86 -9.10 1.56 2.09
CA GLU A 86 -9.50 0.15 2.18
C GLU A 86 -8.60 -0.74 1.33
N ALA A 87 -8.25 -0.32 0.10
CA ALA A 87 -7.36 -1.05 -0.78
C ALA A 87 -5.93 -1.16 -0.23
N VAL A 88 -5.37 -0.05 0.27
CA VAL A 88 -4.03 0.01 0.87
C VAL A 88 -3.97 -0.84 2.14
N ARG A 89 -4.96 -0.71 3.03
CA ARG A 89 -5.06 -1.51 4.25
C ARG A 89 -5.20 -3.00 3.93
N GLY A 90 -6.01 -3.35 2.92
CA GLY A 90 -6.14 -4.71 2.42
C GLY A 90 -4.85 -5.27 1.82
N ALA A 91 -4.08 -4.44 1.11
CA ALA A 91 -2.82 -4.84 0.48
C ALA A 91 -1.70 -5.11 1.49
N ILE A 92 -1.61 -4.28 2.54
CA ILE A 92 -0.58 -4.36 3.59
C ILE A 92 -0.95 -5.42 4.65
N GLY A 93 -2.24 -5.61 4.95
CA GLY A 93 -2.73 -6.55 5.94
C GLY A 93 -2.89 -5.94 7.35
N LYS A 94 -3.70 -6.59 8.19
CA LYS A 94 -4.24 -6.06 9.47
C LYS A 94 -3.20 -5.72 10.57
N GLY A 95 -1.93 -6.08 10.40
CA GLY A 95 -0.92 -5.98 11.45
C GLY A 95 0.15 -4.89 11.29
N GLN A 96 0.19 -4.15 10.17
CA GLN A 96 1.36 -3.33 9.83
C GLN A 96 1.04 -1.88 9.38
N VAL A 97 -0.24 -1.50 9.21
CA VAL A 97 -0.57 -0.12 8.86
C VAL A 97 -0.44 0.78 10.10
N VAL A 98 0.75 1.33 10.29
CA VAL A 98 0.98 2.54 11.11
C VAL A 98 1.06 3.68 10.12
N GLY A 99 -0.09 4.20 9.71
CA GLY A 99 -0.17 5.33 8.79
C GLY A 99 -1.16 6.34 9.33
N ASN A 100 -0.69 7.57 9.56
CA ASN A 100 -1.59 8.71 9.65
C ASN A 100 -2.10 9.00 8.24
N ILE A 101 -3.42 9.08 8.08
CA ILE A 101 -4.02 9.65 6.89
C ILE A 101 -4.17 11.13 7.19
N GLU A 102 -3.20 11.92 6.75
CA GLU A 102 -3.29 13.37 6.83
C GLU A 102 -4.27 13.81 5.73
N MET A 103 -5.48 14.21 6.16
CA MET A 103 -6.52 14.80 5.33
C MET A 103 -6.39 16.32 5.28
#